data_AF-A0A3D1INN5-F1
#
_entry.id   AF-A0A3D1INN5-F1
#
_cell.length_a   1.000
_cell.length_b   1.000
_cell.length_c   1.000
_cell.angle_alpha   90.00
_cell.angle_beta   90.00
_cell.angle_gamma   90.00
#
_symmetry.space_group_name_H-M   'P 1'
#
loop_
_entity.id
_entity.type
_entity.pdbx_description
1 polymer ?
#
loop_
_entity_poly.entity_id
_entity_poly.type
_entity_poly.pdbx_seq_one_letter_code
_entity_poly.pdbx_strand_id
1 'polypeptide(L)'
;MKLPRLVSEHRDRDQGGDMKFKALLAALVAGGMLWLQSGCVGLVAVGAGAGTVAYIRGDLEVESTKPVDQVMAAIEQTCAELNFNIDKKETKAFTGTVVADGDFGRVVFKAKARNPKKTELSIRVGPFGDQGASELIYEKLKPKL
;
A
#
# COMPACT_ATOMS: atom_id res chain seq x y z
N MET A 1 -13.34 1.51 -77.75
CA MET A 1 -12.17 1.55 -78.65
C MET A 1 -10.97 2.07 -77.87
N LYS A 2 -9.80 1.43 -77.98
CA LYS A 2 -8.44 1.89 -77.59
C LYS A 2 -8.25 2.75 -76.29
N LEU A 3 -7.58 2.17 -75.29
CA LEU A 3 -6.46 2.83 -74.58
C LEU A 3 -5.26 2.93 -75.56
N PRO A 4 -4.27 3.87 -75.45
CA PRO A 4 -3.53 4.13 -74.20
C PRO A 4 -2.83 5.52 -73.99
N ARG A 5 -2.22 5.67 -72.80
CA ARG A 5 -1.01 6.45 -72.39
C ARG A 5 -0.76 7.89 -72.90
N LEU A 6 -0.69 8.82 -71.92
CA LEU A 6 0.41 9.77 -71.58
C LEU A 6 0.16 10.19 -70.08
N VAL A 7 1.01 10.81 -69.25
CA VAL A 7 2.46 11.17 -69.21
C VAL A 7 2.85 11.18 -67.70
N SER A 8 3.79 10.33 -67.24
CA SER A 8 5.18 10.61 -66.78
C SER A 8 5.42 11.66 -65.67
N GLU A 9 6.37 11.31 -64.80
CA GLU A 9 7.23 12.14 -63.93
C GLU A 9 6.77 12.70 -62.56
N HIS A 10 7.50 12.23 -61.54
CA HIS A 10 7.95 12.90 -60.30
C HIS A 10 7.33 14.24 -59.89
N ARG A 11 6.87 14.26 -58.63
CA ARG A 11 7.65 14.97 -57.60
C ARG A 11 7.52 14.35 -56.20
N ASP A 12 8.37 13.39 -55.91
CA ASP A 12 8.78 13.10 -54.53
C ASP A 12 9.30 14.38 -53.88
N ARG A 13 8.78 14.71 -52.70
CA ARG A 13 9.54 15.37 -51.62
C ARG A 13 8.80 15.20 -50.28
N ASP A 14 9.62 14.95 -49.25
CA ASP A 14 9.28 15.02 -47.83
C ASP A 14 8.26 14.02 -47.25
N GLN A 15 8.52 12.72 -47.47
CA GLN A 15 8.25 11.71 -46.43
C GLN A 15 9.49 11.55 -45.55
N GLY A 16 9.50 12.15 -44.34
CA GLY A 16 10.66 12.01 -43.44
C GLY A 16 10.47 12.43 -41.98
N GLY A 17 9.73 13.51 -41.72
CA GLY A 17 9.55 14.05 -40.36
C GLY A 17 8.41 13.38 -39.57
N ASP A 18 7.21 13.34 -40.14
CA ASP A 18 5.97 13.07 -39.40
C ASP A 18 5.89 11.68 -38.76
N MET A 19 6.42 10.65 -39.43
CA MET A 19 6.36 9.28 -38.92
C MET A 19 7.20 9.12 -37.64
N LYS A 20 8.34 9.80 -37.53
CA LYS A 20 9.19 9.76 -36.33
C LYS A 20 8.53 10.51 -35.18
N PHE A 21 7.91 11.66 -35.44
CA PHE A 21 7.21 12.43 -34.41
C PHE A 21 5.95 11.69 -33.91
N LYS A 22 5.19 11.06 -34.81
CA LYS A 22 4.03 10.22 -34.45
C LYS A 22 4.46 8.93 -33.72
N ALA A 23 5.56 8.29 -34.11
CA ALA A 23 6.10 7.14 -33.39
C ALA A 23 6.64 7.51 -31.99
N LEU A 24 7.29 8.67 -31.86
CA LEU A 24 7.72 9.21 -30.56
C LEU A 24 6.52 9.52 -29.66
N LEU A 25 5.48 10.19 -30.18
CA LEU A 25 4.23 10.43 -29.44
C LEU A 25 3.53 9.13 -29.05
N ALA A 26 3.44 8.14 -29.94
CA ALA A 26 2.84 6.84 -29.65
C ALA A 26 3.64 6.07 -28.57
N ALA A 27 4.97 6.11 -28.63
CA ALA A 27 5.84 5.52 -27.61
C ALA A 27 5.71 6.23 -26.25
N LEU A 28 5.51 7.55 -26.23
CA LEU A 28 5.34 8.34 -25.01
C LEU A 28 3.96 8.08 -24.37
N VAL A 29 2.90 7.93 -25.18
CA VAL A 29 1.56 7.53 -24.71
C VAL A 29 1.55 6.07 -24.22
N ALA A 30 2.18 5.14 -24.94
CA ALA A 30 2.29 3.74 -24.52
C ALA A 30 3.14 3.58 -23.24
N GLY A 31 4.25 4.34 -23.13
CA GLY A 31 5.07 4.38 -21.93
C GLY A 31 4.33 4.97 -20.72
N GLY A 32 3.61 6.08 -20.91
CA GLY A 32 2.80 6.71 -19.86
C GLY A 32 1.67 5.81 -19.35
N MET A 33 1.05 5.01 -20.22
CA MET A 33 -0.01 4.08 -19.82
C MET A 33 0.49 2.97 -18.88
N LEU A 34 1.75 2.55 -19.01
CA LEU A 34 2.34 1.53 -18.14
C LEU A 34 2.54 2.02 -16.69
N TRP A 35 2.83 3.31 -16.50
CA TRP A 35 2.95 3.92 -15.17
C TRP A 35 1.59 4.04 -14.47
N LEU A 36 0.51 4.21 -15.22
CA LEU A 36 -0.84 4.31 -14.66
C LEU A 36 -1.39 2.95 -14.15
N GLN A 37 -0.73 1.83 -14.49
CA GLN A 37 -1.04 0.51 -13.90
C GLN A 37 -0.24 0.21 -12.62
N SER A 38 0.65 1.10 -12.18
CA SER A 38 1.26 1.03 -10.84
C SER A 38 0.30 1.50 -9.74
N GLY A 39 -0.92 0.95 -9.73
CA GLY A 39 -1.91 1.20 -8.70
C GLY A 39 -1.44 0.65 -7.36
N CYS A 40 -1.05 1.55 -6.45
CA CYS A 40 -0.64 1.29 -5.06
C CYS A 40 0.03 -0.07 -4.84
N VAL A 41 1.27 -0.22 -5.30
CA VAL A 41 2.16 -1.26 -4.78
C VAL A 41 2.32 -0.99 -3.29
N GLY A 42 1.58 -1.75 -2.47
CA GLY A 42 1.66 -1.67 -1.01
C GLY A 42 3.11 -1.88 -0.61
N LEU A 43 3.65 -0.94 0.17
CA LEU A 43 5.07 -0.93 0.52
C LEU A 43 5.31 -2.09 1.50
N VAL A 44 5.86 -3.20 0.99
CA VAL A 44 6.18 -4.38 1.80
C VAL A 44 7.61 -4.23 2.33
N ALA A 45 7.72 -3.81 3.58
CA ALA A 45 8.98 -3.72 4.31
C ALA A 45 9.16 -4.97 5.19
N VAL A 46 10.35 -5.57 5.19
CA VAL A 46 10.68 -6.65 6.14
C VAL A 46 11.18 -6.01 7.43
N GLY A 47 10.35 -6.06 8.47
CA GLY A 47 10.67 -5.48 9.77
C GLY A 47 11.55 -6.41 10.60
N ALA A 48 12.75 -5.96 10.98
CA ALA A 48 13.57 -6.69 11.93
C ALA A 48 12.81 -6.86 13.27
N GLY A 49 12.44 -8.10 13.61
CA GLY A 49 11.67 -8.48 14.80
C GLY A 49 10.19 -8.81 14.52
N ALA A 50 9.54 -8.10 13.59
CA ALA A 50 8.11 -8.22 13.30
C ALA A 50 7.87 -8.40 11.78
N GLY A 51 8.28 -9.57 11.28
CA GLY A 51 7.81 -10.19 10.03
C GLY A 51 7.75 -9.29 8.80
N THR A 52 6.75 -9.52 7.94
CA THR A 52 6.42 -8.60 6.84
C THR A 52 5.48 -7.52 7.34
N VAL A 53 5.83 -6.27 7.07
CA VAL A 53 4.98 -5.10 7.21
C VAL A 53 4.49 -4.73 5.81
N ALA A 54 3.18 -4.62 5.61
CA ALA A 54 2.57 -4.28 4.32
C ALA A 54 1.46 -3.24 4.53
N TYR A 55 1.58 -2.08 3.89
CA TYR A 55 0.50 -1.08 3.88
C TYR A 55 -0.45 -1.34 2.70
N ILE A 56 -1.71 -1.68 3.00
CA ILE A 56 -2.71 -2.08 2.00
C ILE A 56 -4.01 -1.32 2.25
N ARG A 57 -4.40 -0.45 1.29
CA ARG A 57 -5.72 0.23 1.25
C ARG A 57 -6.13 0.99 2.53
N GLY A 58 -5.17 1.53 3.26
CA GLY A 58 -5.41 2.30 4.48
C GLY A 58 -5.17 1.52 5.79
N ASP A 59 -4.94 0.21 5.70
CA ASP A 59 -4.59 -0.66 6.81
C ASP A 59 -3.10 -1.01 6.74
N LEU A 60 -2.38 -0.85 7.85
CA LEU A 60 -1.00 -1.33 8.01
C LEU A 60 -1.06 -2.75 8.60
N GLU A 61 -0.77 -3.75 7.78
CA GLU A 61 -0.70 -5.15 8.19
C GLU A 61 0.75 -5.53 8.56
N VAL A 62 0.92 -6.24 9.68
CA VAL A 62 2.21 -6.61 10.28
C VAL A 62 2.14 -8.06 10.76
N GLU A 63 3.07 -8.92 10.35
CA GLU A 63 3.25 -10.23 10.99
C GLU A 63 4.16 -10.12 12.23
N SER A 64 3.67 -10.42 13.44
CA SER A 64 4.49 -10.63 14.63
C SER A 64 4.72 -12.12 14.90
N THR A 65 5.88 -12.46 15.46
CA THR A 65 6.25 -13.82 15.89
C THR A 65 5.80 -14.14 17.33
N LYS A 66 4.97 -13.27 17.93
CA LYS A 66 4.41 -13.44 19.28
C LYS A 66 2.96 -13.93 19.27
N PRO A 67 2.50 -14.58 20.36
CA PRO A 67 1.09 -14.95 20.52
C PRO A 67 0.20 -13.70 20.76
N VAL A 68 -1.10 -13.84 20.51
CA VAL A 68 -2.08 -12.74 20.56
C VAL A 68 -2.05 -12.00 21.90
N ASP A 69 -1.96 -12.69 23.03
CA ASP A 69 -1.92 -12.06 24.36
C ASP A 69 -0.73 -11.09 24.53
N GLN A 70 0.45 -11.44 24.03
CA GLN A 70 1.62 -10.56 24.09
C GLN A 70 1.47 -9.36 23.14
N VAL A 71 0.89 -9.57 21.96
CA VAL A 71 0.59 -8.49 21.00
C VAL A 71 -0.44 -7.52 21.59
N MET A 72 -1.47 -8.01 22.26
CA MET A 72 -2.48 -7.19 22.93
C MET A 72 -1.89 -6.38 24.08
N ALA A 73 -1.06 -6.99 24.94
CA ALA A 73 -0.34 -6.27 25.98
C ALA A 73 0.61 -5.19 25.42
N ALA A 74 1.29 -5.48 24.31
CA ALA A 74 2.14 -4.51 23.62
C ALA A 74 1.33 -3.33 23.03
N ILE A 75 0.15 -3.59 22.47
CA ILE A 75 -0.78 -2.55 21.99
C ILE A 75 -1.21 -1.66 23.16
N GLU A 76 -1.67 -2.25 24.26
CA GLU A 76 -2.13 -1.50 25.45
C GLU A 76 -1.03 -0.61 26.04
N GLN A 77 0.18 -1.14 26.17
CA GLN A 77 1.33 -0.36 26.63
C GLN A 77 1.67 0.79 25.65
N THR A 78 1.49 0.57 24.35
CA THR A 78 1.75 1.60 23.32
C THR A 78 0.65 2.66 23.29
N CYS A 79 -0.62 2.29 23.49
CA CYS A 79 -1.71 3.24 23.70
C CYS A 79 -1.45 4.10 24.94
N ALA A 80 -1.02 3.50 26.06
CA ALA A 80 -0.69 4.24 27.28
C ALA A 80 0.48 5.21 27.09
N GLU A 81 1.56 4.80 26.41
CA GLU A 81 2.71 5.67 26.11
C GLU A 81 2.35 6.82 25.15
N LEU A 82 1.40 6.61 24.23
CA LEU A 82 0.90 7.61 23.31
C LEU A 82 -0.30 8.41 23.85
N ASN A 83 -0.70 8.19 25.11
CA ASN A 83 -1.89 8.79 25.75
C ASN A 83 -3.20 8.58 24.96
N PHE A 84 -3.32 7.49 24.21
CA PHE A 84 -4.56 7.13 23.51
C PHE A 84 -5.61 6.62 24.51
N ASN A 85 -6.84 7.10 24.38
CA ASN A 85 -7.97 6.65 25.18
C ASN A 85 -8.57 5.38 24.57
N ILE A 86 -8.63 4.28 25.32
CA ILE A 86 -9.17 3.00 24.81
C ILE A 86 -10.69 2.97 25.01
N ASP A 87 -11.44 3.27 23.96
CA ASP A 87 -12.91 3.19 23.95
C ASP A 87 -13.44 1.76 23.97
N LYS A 88 -12.71 0.81 23.35
CA LYS A 88 -13.15 -0.59 23.27
C LYS A 88 -11.97 -1.56 23.25
N LYS A 89 -12.02 -2.57 24.12
CA LYS A 89 -11.10 -3.72 24.12
C LYS A 89 -11.89 -5.02 24.09
N GLU A 90 -11.67 -5.82 23.05
CA GLU A 90 -12.10 -7.23 22.97
C GLU A 90 -10.86 -8.12 22.89
N THR A 91 -10.81 -9.18 23.71
CA THR A 91 -9.74 -10.18 23.69
C THR A 91 -10.38 -11.56 23.68
N LYS A 92 -9.99 -12.41 22.72
CA LYS A 92 -10.50 -13.77 22.50
C LYS A 92 -9.29 -14.67 22.22
N ALA A 93 -9.44 -15.98 22.41
CA ALA A 93 -8.35 -16.96 22.34
C ALA A 93 -7.51 -16.95 21.05
N PHE A 94 -8.07 -16.47 19.93
CA PHE A 94 -7.36 -16.39 18.63
C PHE A 94 -7.44 -15.01 17.96
N THR A 95 -8.16 -14.05 18.55
CA THR A 95 -8.37 -12.71 17.98
C THR A 95 -8.46 -11.66 19.08
N GLY A 96 -7.86 -10.50 18.82
CA GLY A 96 -7.97 -9.32 19.65
C GLY A 96 -8.42 -8.13 18.82
N THR A 97 -9.16 -7.20 19.41
CA THR A 97 -9.51 -5.94 18.77
C THR A 97 -9.50 -4.83 19.82
N VAL A 98 -8.71 -3.81 19.58
CA VAL A 98 -8.65 -2.59 20.40
C VAL A 98 -9.06 -1.43 19.51
N VAL A 99 -10.01 -0.63 19.96
CA VAL A 99 -10.34 0.68 19.39
C VAL A 99 -9.90 1.71 20.41
N ALA A 100 -9.08 2.66 19.99
CA ALA A 100 -8.64 3.76 20.82
C ALA A 100 -8.69 5.06 20.00
N ASP A 101 -9.27 6.11 20.57
CA ASP A 101 -9.17 7.47 20.02
C ASP A 101 -7.95 8.19 20.62
N GLY A 102 -7.16 8.84 19.76
CA GLY A 102 -5.95 9.61 20.13
C GLY A 102 -5.75 10.84 19.24
N ASP A 103 -4.60 11.50 19.33
CA ASP A 103 -4.31 12.74 18.57
C ASP A 103 -4.41 12.58 17.05
N PHE A 104 -4.09 11.38 16.52
CA PHE A 104 -4.23 11.03 15.10
C PHE A 104 -5.68 10.64 14.71
N GLY A 105 -6.63 10.75 15.64
CA GLY A 105 -8.00 10.27 15.52
C GLY A 105 -8.18 8.81 15.95
N ARG A 106 -9.28 8.20 15.51
CA ARG A 106 -9.66 6.83 15.87
C ARG A 106 -8.72 5.80 15.26
N VAL A 107 -7.97 5.09 16.11
CA VAL A 107 -7.14 3.95 15.71
C VAL A 107 -7.85 2.64 16.03
N VAL A 108 -7.90 1.74 15.05
CA VAL A 108 -8.42 0.37 15.20
C VAL A 108 -7.29 -0.62 15.02
N PHE A 109 -6.96 -1.33 16.09
CA PHE A 109 -6.01 -2.44 16.11
C PHE A 109 -6.77 -3.76 16.06
N LYS A 110 -6.39 -4.67 15.15
CA LYS A 110 -6.95 -6.02 15.04
C LYS A 110 -5.81 -7.03 15.06
N ALA A 111 -5.72 -7.83 16.11
CA ALA A 111 -4.80 -8.97 16.20
C ALA A 111 -5.52 -10.26 15.82
N LYS A 112 -4.91 -11.11 15.01
CA LYS A 112 -5.45 -12.41 14.58
C LYS A 112 -4.35 -13.46 14.53
N ALA A 113 -4.50 -14.51 15.33
CA ALA A 113 -3.60 -15.66 15.28
C ALA A 113 -3.63 -16.29 13.88
N ARG A 114 -2.46 -16.42 13.26
CA ARG A 114 -2.23 -17.29 12.08
C ARG A 114 -1.68 -18.64 12.52
N ASN A 115 -0.82 -18.66 13.54
CA ASN A 115 -0.28 -19.86 14.18
C ASN A 115 -0.15 -19.61 15.70
N PRO A 116 0.04 -20.64 16.54
CA PRO A 116 0.33 -20.45 17.97
C PRO A 116 1.59 -19.62 18.27
N LYS A 117 2.43 -19.34 17.25
CA LYS A 117 3.62 -18.48 17.32
C LYS A 117 3.63 -17.37 16.24
N LYS A 118 2.50 -17.09 15.58
CA LYS A 118 2.39 -16.00 14.60
C LYS A 118 1.06 -15.30 14.74
N THR A 119 1.11 -13.99 14.92
CA THR A 119 -0.07 -13.12 14.98
C THR A 119 0.02 -12.07 13.90
N GLU A 120 -0.99 -12.00 13.06
CA GLU A 120 -1.18 -10.89 12.13
C GLU A 120 -1.84 -9.74 12.87
N LEU A 121 -1.24 -8.57 12.80
CA LEU A 121 -1.74 -7.32 13.36
C LEU A 121 -2.11 -6.39 12.21
N SER A 122 -3.33 -5.86 12.21
CA SER A 122 -3.79 -4.81 11.31
C SER A 122 -4.05 -3.54 12.11
N ILE A 123 -3.45 -2.43 11.71
CA ILE A 123 -3.59 -1.10 12.31
C ILE A 123 -4.24 -0.18 11.29
N ARG A 124 -5.41 0.39 11.61
CA ARG A 124 -6.10 1.36 10.77
C ARG A 124 -6.29 2.67 11.51
N VAL A 125 -5.72 3.76 11.00
CA VAL A 125 -5.94 5.12 11.53
C VAL A 125 -7.05 5.80 10.72
N GLY A 126 -8.17 6.07 11.38
CA GLY A 126 -9.31 6.80 10.82
C GLY A 126 -10.11 6.06 9.74
N PRO A 127 -11.10 6.73 9.13
CA PRO A 127 -11.94 6.14 8.08
C PRO A 127 -11.18 5.93 6.77
N PHE A 128 -10.22 6.81 6.43
CA PHE A 128 -9.47 6.75 5.17
C PHE A 128 -8.17 5.91 5.25
N GLY A 129 -7.58 5.77 6.44
CA GLY A 129 -6.26 5.17 6.62
C GLY A 129 -5.14 6.19 6.43
N ASP A 130 -4.44 6.51 7.51
CA ASP A 130 -3.24 7.36 7.48
C ASP A 130 -1.98 6.50 7.60
N GLN A 131 -1.13 6.51 6.56
CA GLN A 131 0.08 5.70 6.53
C GLN A 131 1.11 6.19 7.55
N GLY A 132 1.32 7.51 7.65
CA GLY A 132 2.35 8.09 8.51
C GLY A 132 2.02 7.89 9.99
N ALA A 133 0.77 8.10 10.38
CA ALA A 133 0.33 7.81 11.73
C ALA A 133 0.41 6.31 12.06
N SER A 134 0.01 5.44 11.13
CA SER A 134 0.09 3.98 11.32
C SER A 134 1.54 3.52 11.48
N GLU A 135 2.46 4.06 10.69
CA GLU A 135 3.89 3.74 10.73
C GLU A 135 4.58 4.28 12.00
N LEU A 136 4.23 5.48 12.46
CA LEU A 136 4.69 6.02 13.74
C LEU A 136 4.22 5.18 14.94
N ILE A 137 2.95 4.75 14.95
CA ILE A 137 2.40 3.85 15.98
C ILE A 137 3.12 2.49 15.92
N TYR A 138 3.36 1.98 14.71
CA TYR A 138 4.08 0.73 14.51
C TYR A 138 5.53 0.80 14.99
N GLU A 139 6.30 1.86 14.72
CA GLU A 139 7.68 1.97 15.21
C GLU A 139 7.77 2.01 16.76
N LYS A 140 6.73 2.49 17.45
CA LYS A 140 6.62 2.39 18.93
C LYS A 140 6.25 0.99 19.41
N LEU A 141 5.47 0.26 18.63
CA LEU A 141 4.99 -1.08 18.94
C LEU A 141 6.03 -2.17 18.61
N LYS A 142 6.78 -2.01 17.51
CA LYS A 142 7.85 -2.87 16.98
C LYS A 142 8.86 -3.39 18.01
N PRO A 143 9.44 -2.60 18.93
CA PRO A 143 10.33 -3.13 19.98
C PRO A 143 9.62 -4.06 20.99
N LYS A 144 8.29 -4.12 20.99
CA LYS A 144 7.47 -4.95 21.88
C LYS A 144 6.86 -6.17 21.18
N LEU A 145 6.98 -6.29 19.85
CA LEU A 145 6.42 -7.36 18.99
C LEU A 145 7.35 -8.56 18.75
#